data_AF-A0A7R9YB20-F1
#
_entry.id   AF-A0A7R9YB20-F1
#
_cell.length_a   1.000
_cell.length_b   1.000
_cell.length_c   1.000
_cell.angle_alpha   90.00
_cell.angle_beta   90.00
_cell.angle_gamma   90.00
#
_symmetry.space_group_name_H-M   'P 1'
#
loop_
_entity.id
_entity.type
_entity.pdbx_description
1 polymer ?
#
loop_
_entity_poly.entity_id
_entity_poly.type
_entity_poly.pdbx_seq_one_letter_code
_entity_poly.pdbx_strand_id
1 'polypeptide(L)'
;SEQGSRFADFIRFSDDNSTILATRIPAELVDTDSGDEDIEQMNNVRDTADEFSDLEARVFAFQFIFLEGLAVVYSETIRNVLLALAAVFFVSLIFLADASAAVIVLLNIAAVDVALLGYIHWLGLQMNMVIAINVLLAIGLTVDYSAHIA
;
A
#
# COMPACT_ATOMS: atom_id res chain seq x y z
N SER A 1 20.30 26.77 -33.26
CA SER A 1 21.38 26.12 -32.49
C SER A 1 20.82 24.85 -31.86
N GLU A 2 21.41 23.70 -32.16
CA GLU A 2 20.94 22.36 -31.76
C GLU A 2 20.73 22.18 -30.24
N GLN A 3 21.43 22.99 -29.43
CA GLN A 3 21.36 22.95 -27.96
C GLN A 3 20.07 23.56 -27.39
N GLY A 4 19.40 24.47 -28.12
CA GLY A 4 18.15 25.10 -27.66
C GLY A 4 16.93 24.18 -27.77
N SER A 5 16.94 23.25 -28.72
CA SER A 5 15.83 22.29 -28.92
C SER A 5 15.63 21.35 -27.74
N ARG A 6 16.68 21.11 -26.95
CA ARG A 6 16.66 20.20 -25.81
C ARG A 6 15.91 20.78 -24.60
N PHE A 7 15.74 22.10 -24.55
CA PHE A 7 15.01 22.80 -23.50
C PHE A 7 13.62 23.28 -23.92
N ALA A 8 13.29 23.15 -25.22
CA ALA A 8 11.99 23.53 -25.75
C ALA A 8 10.84 22.70 -25.11
N ASP A 9 11.10 21.46 -24.72
CA ASP A 9 10.12 20.60 -24.03
C ASP A 9 9.93 20.93 -22.55
N PHE A 10 10.85 21.69 -21.93
CA PHE A 10 10.76 22.02 -20.51
C PHE A 10 9.96 23.30 -20.23
N ILE A 11 9.71 24.13 -21.24
CA ILE A 11 9.07 25.44 -21.07
C ILE A 11 7.86 25.51 -22.02
N ARG A 12 6.66 25.60 -21.44
CA ARG A 12 5.42 25.85 -22.19
C ARG A 12 5.16 27.35 -22.20
N PHE A 13 5.17 27.95 -23.38
CA PHE A 13 4.74 29.33 -23.59
C PHE A 13 3.24 29.41 -23.87
N SER A 14 2.63 30.54 -23.54
CA SER A 14 1.27 30.90 -23.94
C SER A 14 1.18 31.05 -25.47
N ASP A 15 -0.01 30.91 -26.04
CA ASP A 15 -0.24 31.00 -27.51
C ASP A 15 0.20 32.37 -28.09
N ASP A 16 0.20 33.41 -27.26
CA ASP A 16 0.70 34.77 -27.60
C ASP A 16 2.21 34.96 -27.36
N ASN A 17 2.92 33.92 -26.91
CA ASN A 17 4.36 33.89 -26.63
C ASN A 17 4.83 34.94 -25.59
N SER A 18 3.90 35.53 -24.84
CA SER A 18 4.14 36.65 -23.92
C SER A 18 4.39 36.22 -22.48
N THR A 19 3.94 35.01 -22.11
CA THR A 19 4.01 34.50 -20.73
C THR A 19 4.37 33.01 -20.73
N ILE A 20 5.13 32.58 -19.72
CA ILE A 20 5.45 31.17 -19.46
C ILE A 20 4.28 30.56 -18.68
N LEU A 21 3.67 29.52 -19.23
CA LEU A 21 2.56 28.79 -18.61
C LEU A 21 3.05 27.73 -17.61
N ALA A 22 4.16 27.06 -17.93
CA ALA A 22 4.73 26.04 -17.07
C ALA A 22 6.22 25.86 -17.35
N THR A 23 6.97 25.49 -16.33
CA THR A 23 8.37 25.09 -16.44
C THR A 23 8.60 23.81 -15.66
N ARG A 24 9.30 22.86 -16.28
CA ARG A 24 9.75 21.63 -15.63
C ARG A 24 11.24 21.70 -15.34
N ILE A 25 11.62 21.40 -14.11
CA ILE A 25 13.02 21.27 -13.71
C ILE A 25 13.28 19.81 -13.37
N PRO A 26 14.17 19.11 -14.11
CA PRO A 26 14.57 17.76 -13.74
C PRO A 26 15.45 17.78 -12.48
N ALA A 27 15.15 16.92 -11.52
CA ALA A 27 15.95 16.67 -10.34
C ALA A 27 16.12 15.15 -10.20
N GLU A 28 17.25 14.73 -9.64
CA GLU A 28 17.62 13.33 -9.44
C GLU A 28 17.73 13.07 -7.94
N LEU A 29 17.08 12.01 -7.47
CA LEU A 29 17.11 11.59 -6.07
C LEU A 29 18.33 10.71 -5.83
N VAL A 30 18.82 10.71 -4.60
CA VAL A 30 19.92 9.81 -4.20
C VAL A 30 19.34 8.42 -3.98
N ASP A 31 19.98 7.38 -4.51
CA ASP A 31 19.57 5.99 -4.28
C ASP A 31 19.57 5.67 -2.77
N THR A 32 18.46 5.11 -2.31
CA THR A 32 18.24 4.71 -0.92
C THR A 32 18.00 3.21 -0.81
N ASP A 33 18.43 2.59 0.29
CA ASP A 33 18.36 1.13 0.47
C ASP A 33 17.03 0.66 1.08
N SER A 34 16.18 1.59 1.57
CA SER A 34 14.93 1.28 2.29
C SER A 34 13.73 2.05 1.73
N GLY A 35 12.60 1.35 1.57
CA GLY A 35 11.35 1.96 1.10
C GLY A 35 10.76 3.00 2.05
N ASP A 36 11.05 2.91 3.35
CA ASP A 36 10.63 3.94 4.33
C ASP A 36 11.42 5.24 4.12
N GLU A 37 12.70 5.12 3.75
CA GLU A 37 13.61 6.24 3.50
C GLU A 37 13.25 6.92 2.16
N ASP A 38 12.82 6.16 1.16
CA ASP A 38 12.25 6.69 -0.08
C ASP A 38 10.94 7.48 0.16
N ILE A 39 10.08 7.03 1.08
CA ILE A 39 8.87 7.77 1.47
C ILE A 39 9.25 9.09 2.17
N GLU A 40 10.26 9.07 3.04
CA GLU A 40 10.75 10.26 3.73
C GLU A 40 11.36 11.27 2.75
N GLN A 41 12.20 10.82 1.81
CA GLN A 41 12.75 11.68 0.77
C GLN A 41 11.66 12.31 -0.10
N MET A 42 10.63 11.54 -0.49
CA MET A 42 9.49 12.04 -1.24
C MET A 42 8.77 13.18 -0.48
N ASN A 43 8.52 13.00 0.81
CA ASN A 43 7.86 14.01 1.64
C ASN A 43 8.74 15.26 1.78
N ASN A 44 10.04 15.09 2.01
CA ASN A 44 10.97 16.21 2.19
C ASN A 44 11.10 17.09 0.94
N VAL A 45 11.11 16.47 -0.25
CA VAL A 45 11.13 17.20 -1.53
C VAL A 45 9.80 17.93 -1.77
N ARG A 46 8.67 17.40 -1.29
CA ARG A 46 7.37 18.07 -1.35
C ARG A 46 7.27 19.22 -0.37
N ASP A 47 7.71 19.02 0.87
CA ASP A 47 7.74 20.07 1.89
C ASP A 47 8.59 21.26 1.42
N THR A 48 9.74 20.98 0.78
CA THR A 48 10.58 22.01 0.16
C THR A 48 9.85 22.73 -0.98
N ALA A 49 9.05 22.01 -1.79
CA ALA A 49 8.27 22.63 -2.86
C ALA A 49 7.10 23.47 -2.33
N ASP A 50 6.46 23.03 -1.25
CA ASP A 50 5.37 23.73 -0.58
C ASP A 50 5.85 24.98 0.18
N GLU A 51 7.11 25.01 0.63
CA GLU A 51 7.75 26.21 1.19
C GLU A 51 7.80 27.36 0.16
N PHE A 52 7.88 27.05 -1.13
CA PHE A 52 7.76 28.01 -2.22
C PHE A 52 6.30 28.13 -2.72
N SER A 53 5.39 28.46 -1.81
CA SER A 53 3.94 28.58 -2.08
C SER A 53 3.57 29.58 -3.19
N ASP A 54 4.45 30.52 -3.49
CA ASP A 54 4.26 31.53 -4.55
C ASP A 54 4.30 30.96 -5.98
N LEU A 55 4.83 29.73 -6.17
CA LEU A 55 5.07 29.14 -7.49
C LEU A 55 4.12 27.98 -7.86
N GLU A 56 3.17 27.60 -6.99
CA GLU A 56 2.32 26.38 -7.14
C GLU A 56 3.11 25.18 -7.69
N ALA A 57 4.33 25.00 -7.18
CA ALA A 57 5.25 23.99 -7.67
C ALA A 57 4.77 22.60 -7.24
N ARG A 58 4.64 21.67 -8.21
CA ARG A 58 4.31 20.26 -7.91
C ARG A 58 5.46 19.36 -8.27
N VAL A 59 5.86 18.54 -7.31
CA VAL A 59 6.88 17.51 -7.52
C VAL A 59 6.18 16.23 -7.99
N PHE A 60 6.56 15.74 -9.17
CA PHE A 60 5.99 14.54 -9.74
C PHE A 60 7.07 13.62 -10.28
N ALA A 61 7.06 12.37 -9.81
CA ALA A 61 7.84 11.27 -10.33
C ALA A 61 6.96 10.01 -10.40
N PHE A 62 7.15 9.16 -11.40
CA PHE A 62 6.36 7.93 -11.55
C PHE A 62 6.52 6.99 -10.34
N GLN A 63 7.70 6.98 -9.72
CA GLN A 63 8.01 6.21 -8.51
C GLN A 63 7.23 6.70 -7.27
N PHE A 64 6.90 7.99 -7.19
CA PHE A 64 6.17 8.55 -6.04
C PHE A 64 4.75 7.99 -5.91
N ILE A 65 4.10 7.66 -7.04
CA ILE A 65 2.77 7.03 -7.02
C ILE A 65 2.81 5.68 -6.28
N PHE A 66 3.89 4.91 -6.44
CA PHE A 66 4.05 3.63 -5.76
C PHE A 66 4.37 3.81 -4.27
N LEU A 67 5.21 4.78 -3.93
CA LEU A 67 5.58 5.10 -2.54
C LEU A 67 4.38 5.61 -1.74
N GLU A 68 3.58 6.50 -2.31
CA GLU A 68 2.31 6.94 -1.72
C GLU A 68 1.34 5.78 -1.52
N GLY A 69 1.22 4.92 -2.53
CA GLY A 69 0.40 3.71 -2.44
C GLY A 69 0.85 2.81 -1.28
N LEU A 70 2.16 2.58 -1.15
CA LEU A 70 2.72 1.78 -0.07
C LEU A 70 2.40 2.38 1.31
N ALA A 71 2.61 3.69 1.47
CA ALA A 71 2.37 4.41 2.73
C ALA A 71 0.91 4.33 3.19
N VAL A 72 -0.04 4.47 2.26
CA VAL A 72 -1.47 4.41 2.57
C VAL A 72 -1.95 2.98 2.80
N VAL A 73 -1.45 2.01 2.02
CA VAL A 73 -1.87 0.61 2.09
C VAL A 73 -1.63 0.01 3.47
N TYR A 74 -0.55 0.37 4.17
CA TYR A 74 -0.31 -0.13 5.54
C TYR A 74 -1.43 0.24 6.51
N SER A 75 -1.81 1.52 6.55
CA SER A 75 -2.86 2.02 7.43
C SER A 75 -4.24 1.47 7.05
N GLU A 76 -4.52 1.44 5.75
CA GLU A 76 -5.78 0.90 5.21
C GLU A 76 -5.95 -0.59 5.51
N THR A 77 -4.87 -1.37 5.39
CA THR A 77 -4.85 -2.81 5.67
C THR A 77 -5.17 -3.08 7.14
N ILE A 78 -4.52 -2.38 8.08
CA ILE A 78 -4.79 -2.54 9.52
C ILE A 78 -6.25 -2.19 9.82
N ARG A 79 -6.77 -1.10 9.26
CA ARG A 79 -8.16 -0.68 9.47
C ARG A 79 -9.15 -1.71 8.91
N ASN A 80 -8.87 -2.25 7.73
CA ASN A 80 -9.71 -3.26 7.10
C ASN A 80 -9.72 -4.58 7.89
N VAL A 81 -8.56 -5.03 8.37
CA VAL A 81 -8.43 -6.23 9.20
C VAL A 81 -9.19 -6.07 10.52
N LEU A 82 -9.09 -4.90 11.17
CA LEU A 82 -9.84 -4.62 12.38
C LEU A 82 -11.36 -4.62 12.14
N LEU A 83 -11.82 -4.02 11.03
CA LEU A 83 -13.22 -4.03 10.64
C LEU A 83 -13.72 -5.44 10.32
N ALA A 84 -12.92 -6.25 9.62
CA ALA A 84 -13.22 -7.64 9.32
C ALA A 84 -13.35 -8.47 10.60
N LEU A 85 -12.38 -8.36 11.51
CA LEU A 85 -12.42 -9.02 12.82
C LEU A 85 -13.66 -8.61 13.62
N ALA A 86 -13.99 -7.32 13.65
CA ALA A 86 -15.18 -6.82 14.34
C ALA A 86 -16.47 -7.39 13.70
N ALA A 87 -16.59 -7.35 12.37
CA ALA A 87 -17.75 -7.88 11.66
C ALA A 87 -17.94 -9.38 11.90
N VAL A 88 -16.85 -10.16 11.83
CA VAL A 88 -16.86 -11.60 12.10
C VAL A 88 -17.24 -11.89 13.55
N PHE A 89 -16.75 -11.09 14.50
CA PHE A 89 -17.14 -11.19 15.90
C PHE A 89 -18.65 -10.99 16.09
N PHE A 90 -19.23 -9.93 15.51
CA PHE A 90 -20.67 -9.67 15.62
C PHE A 90 -21.52 -10.74 14.91
N VAL A 91 -21.12 -11.18 13.72
CA VAL A 91 -21.84 -12.24 12.99
C VAL A 91 -21.78 -13.56 13.76
N SER A 92 -20.62 -13.93 14.31
CA SER A 92 -20.48 -15.14 15.14
C SER A 92 -21.36 -15.12 16.40
N LEU A 93 -21.50 -13.95 17.03
CA LEU A 93 -22.31 -13.75 18.23
C LEU A 93 -23.81 -13.87 17.92
N ILE A 94 -24.25 -13.42 16.75
CA ILE A 94 -25.64 -13.54 16.27
C ILE A 94 -25.96 -14.95 15.79
N PHE A 95 -25.06 -15.59 15.04
CA PHE A 95 -25.39 -16.83 14.34
C PHE A 95 -25.43 -18.05 15.24
N LEU A 96 -24.65 -18.07 16.33
CA LEU A 96 -24.30 -19.37 16.89
C LEU A 96 -25.12 -19.86 18.08
N ALA A 97 -25.47 -19.03 19.06
CA ALA A 97 -26.13 -19.50 20.30
C ALA A 97 -25.47 -20.74 20.99
N ASP A 98 -24.27 -21.16 20.57
CA ASP A 98 -23.44 -22.26 21.08
C ASP A 98 -21.96 -21.86 20.96
N ALA A 99 -21.38 -21.30 22.01
CA ALA A 99 -20.13 -20.54 21.95
C ALA A 99 -18.90 -21.29 21.40
N SER A 100 -18.93 -22.63 21.37
CA SER A 100 -17.79 -23.49 21.04
C SER A 100 -17.37 -23.39 19.56
N ALA A 101 -18.32 -23.54 18.62
CA ALA A 101 -18.01 -23.47 17.19
C ALA A 101 -17.68 -22.04 16.71
N ALA A 102 -18.12 -21.00 17.43
CA ALA A 102 -17.91 -19.59 17.03
C ALA A 102 -16.46 -19.23 17.28
N VAL A 103 -15.94 -19.65 18.42
CA VAL A 103 -14.54 -19.45 18.79
C VAL A 103 -13.63 -20.14 17.78
N ILE A 104 -13.98 -21.35 17.31
CA ILE A 104 -13.19 -22.08 16.30
C ILE A 104 -13.20 -21.33 14.96
N VAL A 105 -14.37 -20.85 14.50
CA VAL A 105 -14.48 -20.11 13.23
C VAL A 105 -13.76 -18.76 13.31
N LEU A 106 -13.90 -18.02 14.42
CA LEU A 106 -13.17 -16.77 14.67
C LEU A 106 -11.66 -16.99 14.68
N LEU A 107 -11.19 -18.02 15.39
CA LEU A 107 -9.77 -18.34 15.48
C LEU A 107 -9.20 -18.73 14.12
N ASN A 108 -9.98 -19.45 13.30
CA ASN A 108 -9.58 -19.82 11.95
C ASN A 108 -9.42 -18.58 11.07
N ILE A 109 -10.43 -17.69 11.03
CA ILE A 109 -10.37 -16.44 10.25
C ILE A 109 -9.22 -15.53 10.73
N ALA A 110 -9.05 -15.37 12.05
CA ALA A 110 -7.95 -14.58 12.58
C ALA A 110 -6.58 -15.18 12.23
N ALA A 111 -6.43 -16.51 12.29
CA ALA A 111 -5.20 -17.19 11.91
C ALA A 111 -4.90 -17.04 10.42
N VAL A 112 -5.93 -17.08 9.57
CA VAL A 112 -5.84 -16.85 8.12
C VAL A 112 -5.31 -15.45 7.82
N ASP A 113 -5.92 -14.44 8.43
CA ASP A 113 -5.58 -13.04 8.20
C ASP A 113 -4.16 -12.73 8.69
N VAL A 114 -3.80 -13.19 9.90
CA VAL A 114 -2.45 -13.01 10.45
C VAL A 114 -1.41 -13.76 9.62
N ALA A 115 -1.71 -14.97 9.14
CA ALA A 115 -0.81 -15.72 8.27
C ALA A 115 -0.60 -15.01 6.92
N LEU A 116 -1.66 -14.48 6.31
CA LEU A 116 -1.56 -13.72 5.06
C LEU A 116 -0.75 -12.44 5.23
N LEU A 117 -1.06 -11.63 6.25
CA LEU A 117 -0.35 -10.37 6.51
C LEU A 117 1.10 -10.60 6.91
N GLY A 118 1.35 -11.59 7.77
CA GLY A 118 2.69 -11.97 8.20
C GLY A 118 3.54 -12.49 7.05
N TYR A 119 2.95 -13.27 6.14
CA TYR A 119 3.66 -13.77 4.97
C TYR A 119 3.97 -12.64 3.97
N ILE A 120 3.03 -11.70 3.76
CA ILE A 120 3.25 -10.48 2.94
C ILE A 120 4.39 -9.64 3.52
N HIS A 121 4.41 -9.44 4.84
CA HIS A 121 5.43 -8.64 5.51
C HIS A 121 6.80 -9.33 5.54
N TRP A 122 6.85 -10.65 5.74
CA TRP A 122 8.11 -11.40 5.84
C TRP A 122 8.80 -11.63 4.49
N LEU A 123 8.06 -11.65 3.38
CA LEU A 123 8.62 -12.01 2.07
C LEU A 123 9.14 -10.86 1.23
N GLY A 124 8.69 -9.62 1.42
CA GLY A 124 9.17 -8.46 0.64
C GLY A 124 9.08 -8.58 -0.90
N LEU A 125 8.44 -9.63 -1.43
CA LEU A 125 8.42 -10.00 -2.85
C LEU A 125 7.13 -10.78 -3.21
N GLN A 126 6.78 -10.73 -4.51
CA GLN A 126 5.52 -11.19 -5.11
C GLN A 126 5.09 -12.60 -4.66
N MET A 127 4.14 -12.63 -3.73
CA MET A 127 3.58 -13.88 -3.23
C MET A 127 2.66 -14.53 -4.26
N ASN A 128 2.86 -15.82 -4.51
CA ASN A 128 1.86 -16.62 -5.22
C ASN A 128 0.70 -16.93 -4.28
N MET A 129 -0.35 -16.11 -4.35
CA MET A 129 -1.59 -16.24 -3.57
C MET A 129 -2.19 -17.66 -3.61
N VAL A 130 -1.96 -18.40 -4.70
CA VAL A 130 -2.45 -19.78 -4.86
C VAL A 130 -1.83 -20.73 -3.82
N ILE A 131 -0.53 -20.60 -3.50
CA ILE A 131 0.12 -21.47 -2.51
C ILE A 131 -0.39 -21.15 -1.09
N ALA A 132 -0.58 -19.87 -0.78
CA ALA A 132 -1.10 -19.43 0.51
C ALA A 132 -2.52 -19.98 0.77
N ILE A 133 -3.41 -19.92 -0.23
CA ILE A 133 -4.76 -20.50 -0.14
C ILE A 133 -4.70 -22.02 0.07
N ASN A 134 -3.78 -22.73 -0.61
CA ASN A 134 -3.65 -24.17 -0.42
C ASN A 134 -3.18 -24.56 0.99
N VAL A 135 -2.23 -23.84 1.58
CA VAL A 135 -1.79 -24.04 2.97
C VAL A 135 -2.94 -23.76 3.94
N LEU A 136 -3.70 -22.71 3.69
CA LEU A 136 -4.86 -22.34 4.48
C LEU A 136 -5.94 -23.43 4.49
N LEU A 137 -6.29 -23.94 3.31
CA LEU A 137 -7.25 -25.02 3.14
C LEU A 137 -6.76 -26.29 3.85
N ALA A 138 -5.46 -26.60 3.78
CA ALA A 138 -4.89 -27.74 4.49
C ALA A 138 -4.99 -27.60 6.02
N ILE A 139 -4.79 -26.40 6.58
CA ILE A 139 -4.96 -26.13 8.01
C ILE A 139 -6.43 -26.28 8.41
N GLY A 140 -7.35 -25.69 7.63
CA GLY A 140 -8.79 -25.80 7.89
C GLY A 140 -9.29 -27.24 7.89
N LEU A 141 -8.85 -28.05 6.91
CA LEU A 141 -9.15 -29.49 6.86
C LEU A 141 -8.54 -30.25 8.04
N THR A 142 -7.32 -29.91 8.46
CA THR A 142 -6.66 -30.57 9.61
C THR A 142 -7.42 -30.30 10.92
N VAL A 143 -7.94 -29.08 11.10
CA VAL A 143 -8.75 -28.71 12.27
C VAL A 143 -10.10 -29.43 12.24
N ASP A 144 -10.77 -29.50 11.09
CA ASP A 144 -12.03 -30.24 10.92
C ASP A 144 -11.87 -31.73 11.27
N TYR A 145 -10.80 -32.36 10.77
CA TYR A 145 -10.43 -33.73 11.14
C TYR A 145 -10.18 -33.89 12.64
N SER A 146 -9.56 -32.90 13.29
CA SER A 146 -9.30 -32.93 14.73
C SER A 146 -10.57 -32.79 15.58
N ALA A 147 -11.55 -32.02 15.11
CA ALA A 147 -12.82 -31.81 15.79
C ALA A 147 -13.78 -33.00 15.65
N HIS A 148 -13.73 -33.75 14.54
CA HIS A 148 -14.56 -34.94 14.33
C HIS A 148 -14.01 -36.20 15.05
N ILE A 149 -12.72 -36.21 15.40
CA ILE A 149 -12.07 -37.31 16.15
C ILE A 149 -12.19 -37.12 17.68
N ALA A 150 -12.55 -35.92 18.15
CA ALA A 150 -12.73 -35.57 19.57
C ALA A 150 -14.13 -35.89 20.11
#